data_AF-A0A954R4N8-F1
#
_entry.id   AF-A0A954R4N8-F1
#
_cell.length_a   1.000
_cell.length_b   1.000
_cell.length_c   1.000
_cell.angle_alpha   90.00
_cell.angle_beta   90.00
_cell.angle_gamma   90.00
#
_symmetry.space_group_name_H-M   'P 1'
#
loop_
_entity.id
_entity.type
_entity.pdbx_description
1 polymer ?
#
loop_
_entity_poly.entity_id
_entity_poly.type
_entity_poly.pdbx_seq_one_letter_code
_entity_poly.pdbx_strand_id
1 'polypeptide(L)'
;VYPAYLIHKDAAQELPVNAKTPPMFLTMAADDPVDADNVLQFSLTLKHAKVPVELHLYPSGGHGFGLRRTEAICTHWPDRAEEWMHSQGILQ
;
A
#
# COMPACT_ATOMS: atom_id res chain seq x y z
N VAL A 1 -2.33 3.22 -2.15
CA VAL A 1 -3.66 2.57 -2.01
C VAL A 1 -3.48 1.08 -2.27
N TYR A 2 -4.08 0.21 -1.46
CA TYR A 2 -3.80 -1.24 -1.52
C TYR A 2 -4.12 -1.84 -2.89
N PRO A 3 -3.38 -2.88 -3.31
CA PRO A 3 -3.61 -3.51 -4.60
C PRO A 3 -4.80 -4.45 -4.51
N ALA A 4 -6.00 -3.88 -4.67
CA ALA A 4 -7.21 -4.68 -4.88
C ALA A 4 -6.95 -5.69 -6.01
N TYR A 5 -7.49 -6.90 -5.87
CA TYR A 5 -7.37 -8.02 -6.83
C TYR A 5 -6.06 -8.81 -6.84
N LEU A 6 -5.05 -8.47 -6.03
CA LEU A 6 -3.90 -9.36 -5.78
C LEU A 6 -4.21 -10.40 -4.69
N ILE A 7 -5.33 -11.09 -4.81
CA ILE A 7 -5.91 -11.95 -3.75
C ILE A 7 -5.50 -13.42 -3.87
N HIS A 8 -4.74 -13.78 -4.90
CA HIS A 8 -4.26 -15.14 -5.10
C HIS A 8 -2.76 -15.21 -4.84
N LYS A 9 -2.33 -16.38 -4.34
CA LYS A 9 -0.91 -16.68 -4.11
C LYS A 9 -0.14 -16.43 -5.41
N ASP A 10 0.91 -15.62 -5.30
CA ASP A 10 1.81 -15.22 -6.40
C ASP A 10 1.27 -14.20 -7.43
N ALA A 11 0.03 -13.69 -7.28
CA ALA A 11 -0.53 -12.68 -8.19
C ALA A 11 0.35 -11.42 -8.32
N ALA A 12 1.03 -11.04 -7.23
CA ALA A 12 1.97 -9.92 -7.22
C ALA A 12 3.21 -10.13 -8.09
N GLN A 13 3.60 -11.39 -8.36
CA GLN A 13 4.75 -11.74 -9.20
C GLN A 13 4.39 -11.74 -10.70
N GLU A 14 3.10 -11.86 -11.03
CA GLU A 14 2.60 -11.84 -12.40
C GLU A 14 2.46 -10.41 -12.95
N LEU A 15 2.51 -9.39 -12.07
CA LEU A 15 2.44 -8.00 -12.50
C LEU A 15 3.72 -7.59 -13.25
N PRO A 16 3.60 -6.87 -14.37
CA PRO A 16 4.75 -6.42 -15.16
C PRO A 16 5.47 -5.22 -14.49
N VAL A 17 5.99 -5.42 -13.28
CA VAL A 17 6.79 -4.42 -12.56
C VAL A 17 8.16 -4.31 -13.22
N ASN A 18 8.55 -3.09 -13.57
CA ASN A 18 9.80 -2.82 -14.27
C ASN A 18 10.33 -1.43 -13.92
N ALA A 19 11.46 -1.03 -14.52
CA ALA A 19 12.11 0.26 -14.24
C ALA A 19 11.27 1.50 -14.59
N LYS A 20 10.18 1.35 -15.36
CA LYS A 20 9.21 2.43 -15.66
C LYS A 20 8.04 2.48 -14.68
N THR A 21 7.92 1.51 -13.78
CA THR A 21 6.90 1.54 -12.72
C THR A 21 7.19 2.74 -11.81
N PRO A 22 6.20 3.62 -11.56
CA PRO A 22 6.41 4.81 -10.73
C PRO A 22 6.61 4.43 -9.25
N PRO A 23 7.17 5.33 -8.43
CA PRO A 23 7.14 5.19 -6.98
C PRO A 23 5.72 4.93 -6.46
N MET A 24 5.58 4.02 -5.49
CA MET A 24 4.29 3.57 -4.98
C MET A 24 4.14 3.86 -3.48
N PHE A 25 2.96 4.33 -3.08
CA PHE A 25 2.52 4.40 -1.70
C PHE A 25 1.44 3.35 -1.44
N LEU A 26 1.67 2.45 -0.49
CA LEU A 26 0.79 1.35 -0.12
C LEU A 26 0.31 1.50 1.32
N THR A 27 -0.95 1.14 1.58
CA THR A 27 -1.55 1.16 2.92
C THR A 27 -2.53 0.00 3.04
N MET A 28 -2.54 -0.71 4.17
CA MET A 28 -3.40 -1.88 4.40
C MET A 28 -3.67 -2.06 5.90
N ALA A 29 -4.80 -2.69 6.24
CA ALA A 29 -5.07 -3.15 7.60
C ALA A 29 -4.74 -4.65 7.71
N ALA A 30 -4.03 -5.05 8.76
CA ALA A 30 -3.61 -6.44 8.99
C ALA A 30 -4.80 -7.35 9.36
N ASP A 31 -5.88 -6.77 9.89
CA ASP A 31 -7.15 -7.46 10.19
C ASP A 31 -8.13 -7.47 9.00
N ASP A 32 -7.70 -7.04 7.81
CA ASP A 32 -8.54 -7.11 6.61
C ASP A 32 -8.78 -8.58 6.21
N PRO A 33 -10.04 -9.02 6.06
CA PRO A 33 -10.37 -10.40 5.67
C PRO A 33 -9.90 -10.78 4.25
N VAL A 34 -9.47 -9.83 3.42
CA VAL A 34 -9.01 -10.04 2.03
C VAL A 34 -7.52 -10.44 1.94
N ASP A 35 -6.95 -10.90 3.05
CA ASP A 35 -5.55 -11.33 3.22
C ASP A 35 -4.53 -10.20 3.01
N ALA A 36 -3.98 -9.69 4.11
CA ALA A 36 -2.98 -8.63 4.10
C ALA A 36 -1.62 -9.07 3.55
N ASP A 37 -1.36 -10.36 3.36
CA ASP A 37 -0.09 -10.84 2.79
C ASP A 37 0.12 -10.35 1.35
N ASN A 38 -0.96 -10.00 0.64
CA ASN A 38 -0.89 -9.46 -0.72
C ASN A 38 -0.07 -8.16 -0.82
N VAL A 39 -0.23 -7.24 0.14
CA VAL A 39 0.46 -5.95 0.13
C VAL A 39 1.94 -6.14 0.46
N LEU A 40 2.24 -7.10 1.34
CA LEU A 40 3.60 -7.47 1.69
C LEU A 40 4.33 -8.06 0.48
N GLN A 41 3.73 -9.06 -0.19
CA GLN A 41 4.29 -9.66 -1.39
C GLN A 41 4.49 -8.62 -2.50
N PHE A 42 3.52 -7.73 -2.73
CA PHE A 42 3.66 -6.70 -3.76
C PHE A 42 4.75 -5.67 -3.43
N SER A 43 4.88 -5.27 -2.16
CA SER A 43 5.98 -4.40 -1.74
C SER A 43 7.36 -5.04 -1.96
N LEU A 44 7.48 -6.36 -1.76
CA LEU A 44 8.70 -7.12 -2.05
C LEU A 44 8.99 -7.18 -3.56
N THR A 45 7.97 -7.41 -4.40
CA THR A 45 8.12 -7.35 -5.86
C THR A 45 8.64 -5.98 -6.31
N LEU A 46 8.03 -4.89 -5.83
CA LEU A 46 8.47 -3.52 -6.13
C LEU A 46 9.92 -3.29 -5.69
N LYS A 47 10.27 -3.69 -4.47
CA LYS A 47 11.62 -3.58 -3.92
C LYS A 47 12.65 -4.35 -4.75
N HIS A 48 12.37 -5.59 -5.14
CA HIS A 48 13.26 -6.41 -5.97
C HIS A 48 13.44 -5.82 -7.37
N ALA A 49 12.40 -5.18 -7.92
CA ALA A 49 12.47 -4.44 -9.18
C ALA A 49 13.14 -3.06 -9.05
N LYS A 50 13.63 -2.68 -7.86
CA LYS A 50 14.24 -1.38 -7.54
C LYS A 50 13.28 -0.20 -7.74
N VAL A 51 11.98 -0.44 -7.62
CA VAL A 51 10.95 0.61 -7.61
C VAL A 51 10.84 1.14 -6.18
N PRO A 52 10.95 2.46 -5.95
CA PRO A 52 10.74 3.04 -4.63
C PRO A 52 9.32 2.75 -4.14
N VAL A 53 9.20 2.24 -2.92
CA VAL A 53 7.91 1.90 -2.31
C VAL A 53 7.89 2.29 -0.85
N GLU A 54 6.79 2.91 -0.44
CA GLU A 54 6.44 3.14 0.96
C GLU A 54 5.21 2.29 1.33
N LEU A 55 5.26 1.62 2.48
CA LEU A 55 4.19 0.75 2.97
C LEU A 55 3.83 1.10 4.41
N HIS A 56 2.55 1.38 4.65
CA HIS A 56 1.95 1.46 5.98
C HIS A 56 1.02 0.27 6.22
N LEU A 57 1.42 -0.64 7.12
CA LEU A 57 0.58 -1.74 7.56
C LEU A 57 0.07 -1.45 8.98
N TYR A 58 -1.23 -1.23 9.11
CA TYR A 58 -1.88 -0.94 10.39
C TYR A 58 -2.41 -2.22 11.03
N PRO A 59 -2.40 -2.35 12.37
CA PRO A 59 -2.89 -3.56 13.03
C PRO A 59 -4.40 -3.77 12.84
N SER A 60 -5.18 -2.68 12.75
CA SER A 60 -6.62 -2.74 12.58
C SER A 60 -7.18 -1.62 11.69
N GLY A 61 -8.34 -1.88 11.10
CA GLY A 61 -9.08 -0.96 10.24
C GLY A 61 -10.16 -1.66 9.41
N GLY A 62 -10.04 -2.97 9.21
CA GLY A 62 -10.93 -3.77 8.38
C GLY A 62 -10.86 -3.42 6.89
N HIS A 63 -11.71 -4.08 6.11
CA HIS A 63 -11.74 -3.90 4.67
C HIS A 63 -12.26 -2.52 4.27
N GLY A 64 -11.51 -1.82 3.40
CA GLY A 64 -11.97 -0.59 2.78
C GLY A 64 -12.25 0.55 3.77
N PHE A 65 -11.39 0.76 4.78
CA PHE A 65 -11.59 1.80 5.80
C PHE A 65 -11.68 3.23 5.25
N GLY A 66 -11.17 3.49 4.04
CA GLY A 66 -11.39 4.72 3.30
C GLY A 66 -10.90 5.97 4.05
N LEU A 67 -11.59 7.11 3.84
CA LEU A 67 -11.25 8.41 4.45
C LEU A 67 -12.11 8.76 5.68
N ARG A 68 -13.06 7.89 6.05
CA ARG A 68 -13.94 8.15 7.20
C ARG A 68 -13.11 8.14 8.47
N ARG A 69 -13.19 9.22 9.27
CA ARG A 69 -12.50 9.29 10.55
C ARG A 69 -13.04 8.21 11.50
N THR A 70 -12.13 7.50 12.15
CA THR A 70 -12.41 6.45 13.14
C THR A 70 -11.44 6.57 14.32
N GLU A 71 -11.66 5.78 15.37
CA GLU A 71 -10.72 5.68 16.49
C GLU A 71 -9.49 4.83 16.16
N ALA A 72 -9.51 4.06 15.06
CA ALA A 72 -8.39 3.24 14.64
C ALA A 72 -7.26 4.12 14.06
N ILE A 73 -6.01 3.76 14.36
CA ILE A 73 -4.84 4.55 13.94
C ILE A 73 -4.73 4.69 12.41
N CYS A 74 -5.27 3.73 11.66
CA CYS A 74 -5.33 3.75 10.20
C CYS A 74 -6.05 5.00 9.67
N THR A 75 -6.85 5.70 10.47
CA THR A 75 -7.50 6.97 10.10
C THR A 75 -6.52 8.06 9.63
N HIS A 76 -5.24 7.97 9.99
CA HIS A 76 -4.20 8.95 9.64
C HIS A 76 -3.41 8.58 8.38
N TRP A 77 -3.78 7.50 7.68
CA TRP A 77 -3.13 7.13 6.42
C TRP A 77 -3.10 8.26 5.37
N PRO A 78 -4.09 9.18 5.26
CA PRO A 78 -4.02 10.26 4.28
C PRO A 78 -2.92 11.26 4.62
N ASP A 79 -2.69 11.50 5.91
CA ASP A 79 -1.63 12.39 6.40
C ASP A 79 -0.25 11.81 6.03
N ARG A 80 -0.09 10.48 6.14
CA ARG A 80 1.11 9.77 5.65
C ARG A 80 1.26 9.85 4.13
N ALA A 81 0.16 9.74 3.39
CA ALA A 81 0.18 9.86 1.94
C ALA A 81 0.55 11.29 1.49
N GLU A 82 0.09 12.31 2.19
CA GLU A 82 0.45 13.71 1.97
C GLU A 82 1.95 13.94 2.22
N GLU A 83 2.48 13.48 3.36
CA GLU A 83 3.92 13.51 3.67
C GLU A 83 4.75 12.83 2.57
N TRP A 84 4.31 11.66 2.12
CA TRP A 84 4.93 10.96 1.00
C TRP A 84 4.88 11.79 -0.29
N MET A 85 3.74 12.35 -0.66
CA MET A 85 3.62 13.17 -1.87
C MET A 85 4.52 14.41 -1.83
N HIS A 86 4.67 15.06 -0.68
CA HIS A 86 5.64 16.15 -0.51
C HIS A 86 7.09 15.65 -0.68
N SER A 87 7.43 14.50 -0.10
CA SER A 87 8.76 13.89 -0.27
C SER A 87 9.09 13.56 -1.73
N GLN A 88 8.06 13.25 -2.53
CA GLN A 88 8.19 12.97 -3.97
C GLN A 88 8.16 14.24 -4.83
N GLY A 89 7.92 15.42 -4.24
CA GLY A 89 7.73 16.67 -4.97
C GLY A 89 6.44 16.72 -5.81
N ILE A 90 5.45 15.88 -5.49
CA ILE A 90 4.13 15.85 -6.15
C ILE A 90 3.24 16.97 -5.62
N LEU A 91 3.29 17.20 -4.30
CA LEU A 91 2.62 18.32 -3.63
C LEU A 91 3.67 19.35 -3.18
N GLN A 92 3.30 20.63 -3.26
CA GLN A 92 4.14 21.77 -2.87
C GLN A 92 3.63 22.42 -1.59
#